data_AF-A0A8S0VHP4-F1
#
_entry.id   AF-A0A8S0VHP4-F1
#
_cell.length_a   1.000
_cell.length_b   1.000
_cell.length_c   1.000
_cell.angle_alpha   90.00
_cell.angle_beta   90.00
_cell.angle_gamma   90.00
#
_symmetry.space_group_name_H-M   'P 1'
#
loop_
_entity.id
_entity.type
_entity.pdbx_description
1 polymer ?
#
loop_
_entity_poly.entity_id
_entity_poly.type
_entity_poly.pdbx_seq_one_letter_code
_entity_poly.pdbx_strand_id
1 'polypeptide(L)' 'MVAAFEKASGKKIPLVMAGRRPGDAEVVYASTEKAERELNWNAKYGIDEMCRDQWNWASKNPYGYESQLSTN' A
#
# COMPACT_ATOMS: atom_id res chain seq x y z
N MET A 1 -6.18 -6.28 1.39
CA MET A 1 -4.88 -5.74 0.90
C MET A 1 -4.20 -6.69 -0.09
N VAL A 2 -3.82 -7.91 0.30
CA VAL A 2 -3.11 -8.85 -0.61
C VAL A 2 -3.87 -9.09 -1.90
N ALA A 3 -5.17 -9.42 -1.85
CA ALA A 3 -5.98 -9.65 -3.05
C ALA A 3 -6.05 -8.43 -4.00
N ALA A 4 -6.15 -7.21 -3.46
CA ALA A 4 -6.13 -5.99 -4.26
C ALA A 4 -4.76 -5.77 -4.93
N PHE A 5 -3.68 -6.13 -4.23
CA PHE A 5 -2.33 -6.07 -4.77
C PHE A 5 -2.06 -7.16 -5.82
N GLU A 6 -2.61 -8.37 -5.66
CA GLU A 6 -2.58 -9.42 -6.69
C GLU A 6 -3.30 -8.94 -7.97
N LYS A 7 -4.48 -8.33 -7.82
CA LYS A 7 -5.23 -7.72 -8.92
C LYS A 7 -4.41 -6.62 -9.62
N ALA A 8 -3.79 -5.72 -8.86
CA ALA A 8 -2.99 -4.62 -9.40
C ALA A 8 -1.72 -5.11 -10.13
N SER A 9 -1.05 -6.13 -9.59
CA SER A 9 0.20 -6.66 -10.14
C SER A 9 0.01 -7.71 -11.23
N GLY A 10 -1.17 -8.31 -11.31
CA GLY A 10 -1.42 -9.49 -12.15
C GLY A 10 -0.67 -10.74 -11.68
N LYS A 11 -0.12 -10.73 -10.46
CA LYS A 11 0.70 -11.81 -9.91
C LYS A 11 0.06 -12.40 -8.68
N LYS A 12 0.26 -13.71 -8.49
CA LYS A 12 -0.07 -14.37 -7.22
C LYS A 12 1.01 -14.08 -6.19
N ILE A 13 0.58 -13.76 -4.98
CA ILE A 13 1.43 -13.42 -3.84
C ILE A 13 1.29 -14.55 -2.82
N PRO A 14 2.30 -15.42 -2.67
CA PRO A 14 2.27 -16.49 -1.68
C PRO A 14 2.15 -15.92 -0.26
N LEU A 15 1.28 -16.51 0.55
CA LEU A 15 1.07 -16.13 1.94
C LEU A 15 1.42 -17.29 2.86
N VAL A 16 2.09 -16.97 3.96
CA VAL A 16 2.37 -17.88 5.06
C VAL A 16 1.86 -17.23 6.34
N MET A 17 0.99 -17.93 7.07
CA MET A 17 0.53 -17.46 8.36
C MET A 17 1.66 -17.61 9.38
N ALA A 18 1.97 -16.55 10.10
CA ALA A 18 2.98 -16.51 11.16
C ALA A 18 2.33 -16.10 12.49
N GLY A 19 3.10 -16.21 13.58
CA GLY A 19 2.66 -15.74 14.89
C GLY A 19 2.35 -14.24 14.91
N ARG A 20 1.53 -13.80 15.88
CA ARG A 20 1.22 -12.38 16.05
C ARG A 20 2.49 -11.59 16.35
N ARG A 21 2.67 -10.45 15.69
CA ARG A 21 3.75 -9.51 16.01
C ARG A 21 3.40 -8.79 17.33
N PRO A 22 4.28 -8.82 18.35
CA PRO A 22 4.03 -8.14 19.62
C PRO A 22 3.76 -6.64 19.43
N GLY A 23 2.74 -6.12 20.11
CA GLY A 23 2.35 -4.70 20.02
C GLY A 23 1.30 -4.38 18.95
N ASP A 24 0.99 -5.30 18.03
CA ASP A 24 -0.06 -5.05 17.03
C ASP A 24 -1.46 -5.11 17.67
N ALA A 25 -2.23 -4.04 17.47
CA ALA A 25 -3.68 -4.06 17.68
C ALA A 25 -4.36 -4.97 16.64
N GLU A 26 -5.55 -5.48 16.95
CA GLU A 26 -6.28 -6.37 16.04
C GLU A 26 -6.82 -5.62 14.81
N VAL A 27 -7.45 -4.47 15.04
CA VAL A 27 -8.01 -3.58 13.99
C VAL A 27 -7.84 -2.14 14.42
N VAL A 28 -7.51 -1.27 13.47
CA VAL A 28 -7.46 0.19 13.68
C VAL A 28 -7.93 0.93 12.42
N TYR A 29 -8.83 1.90 12.59
CA TYR A 29 -9.33 2.78 11.54
C TYR A 29 -9.72 4.14 12.14
N ALA A 30 -9.81 5.17 11.30
CA ALA A 30 -10.14 6.52 11.73
C ALA A 30 -11.61 6.88 11.44
N SER A 31 -12.23 7.69 12.29
CA SER A 31 -13.39 8.51 11.89
C SER A 31 -12.89 9.75 11.14
N THR A 32 -13.41 9.98 9.94
CA THR A 32 -12.98 11.09 9.06
C THR A 32 -13.88 12.32 9.14
N GLU A 33 -15.01 12.23 9.85
CA GLU A 33 -16.06 13.27 9.90
C GLU A 33 -15.54 14.65 10.31
N LYS A 34 -14.57 14.69 11.24
CA LYS A 34 -13.98 15.95 11.70
C LYS A 34 -13.18 16.65 10.60
N ALA A 35 -12.37 15.90 9.85
CA ALA A 35 -11.58 16.45 8.76
C ALA A 35 -12.48 16.93 7.60
N GLU A 36 -13.53 16.18 7.30
CA GLU A 36 -14.53 16.57 6.31
C GLU A 36 -15.21 17.89 6.69
N ARG A 37 -15.67 18.02 7.94
CA ARG A 37 -16.36 19.22 8.42
C ARG A 37 -15.46 20.45 8.52
N GLU A 38 -14.26 20.30 9.09
CA GLU A 38 -13.41 21.44 9.47
C GLU A 38 -12.41 21.83 8.39
N LEU A 39 -11.97 20.87 7.58
CA LEU A 39 -10.97 21.09 6.53
C LEU A 39 -11.57 21.05 5.13
N ASN A 40 -12.86 20.70 5.01
CA ASN A 40 -13.51 20.42 3.72
C ASN A 40 -12.68 19.42 2.88
N TRP A 41 -12.11 18.42 3.56
CA TRP A 41 -11.19 17.45 2.97
C TRP A 41 -11.69 16.02 3.18
N ASN A 42 -11.61 15.21 2.14
CA ASN A 42 -11.88 13.79 2.18
C ASN A 42 -10.86 13.01 1.34
N ALA A 43 -10.55 11.78 1.74
CA ALA A 43 -9.77 10.86 0.92
C ALA A 43 -10.55 10.52 -0.37
N LYS A 44 -9.88 10.61 -1.52
CA LYS A 44 -10.49 10.45 -2.85
C LYS A 44 -10.26 9.07 -3.48
N TYR A 45 -9.26 8.34 -2.99
CA TYR A 45 -8.78 7.11 -3.59
C TYR A 45 -8.98 5.94 -2.62
N GLY A 46 -9.42 4.80 -3.16
CA GLY A 46 -9.60 3.58 -2.40
C GLY A 46 -8.39 2.67 -2.46
N ILE A 47 -8.57 1.46 -1.95
CA ILE A 47 -7.50 0.45 -1.85
C ILE A 47 -7.00 0.00 -3.22
N ASP A 48 -7.88 -0.09 -4.22
CA ASP A 48 -7.52 -0.52 -5.57
C ASP A 48 -6.60 0.50 -6.25
N GLU A 49 -6.92 1.80 -6.16
CA GLU A 49 -6.06 2.86 -6.69
C GLU A 49 -4.71 2.90 -5.96
N MET A 50 -4.72 2.79 -4.62
CA MET A 50 -3.48 2.71 -3.83
C MET A 50 -2.58 1.57 -4.30
N CYS A 51 -3.14 0.37 -4.49
CA CYS A 51 -2.39 -0.80 -4.93
C CYS A 51 -1.87 -0.66 -6.37
N ARG A 52 -2.69 -0.11 -7.28
CA ARG A 52 -2.30 0.17 -8.67
C ARG A 52 -1.11 1.12 -8.74
N ASP A 53 -1.19 2.24 -8.02
CA ASP A 53 -0.16 3.29 -8.09
C ASP A 53 1.14 2.82 -7.44
N GLN A 54 1.05 2.09 -6.33
CA GLN A 54 2.20 1.46 -5.69
C GLN A 54 2.89 0.42 -6.60
N TRP A 55 2.11 -0.43 -7.28
CA TRP A 55 2.67 -1.41 -8.21
C TRP A 55 3.32 -0.74 -9.43
N ASN A 56 2.67 0.29 -9.99
CA ASN A 56 3.24 1.07 -11.09
C ASN A 56 4.59 1.69 -10.72
N TRP A 57 4.73 2.23 -9.49
CA TRP A 57 6.01 2.71 -8.99
C TRP A 57 7.03 1.57 -8.84
N ALA A 58 6.68 0.52 -8.08
CA ALA A 58 7.61 -0.56 -7.74
C ALA A 58 8.10 -1.34 -8.96
N SER A 59 7.22 -1.56 -9.95
CA SER A 59 7.57 -2.25 -11.20
C SER A 59 8.53 -1.46 -12.09
N LYS A 60 8.43 -0.12 -12.07
CA LYS A 60 9.31 0.78 -12.82
C LYS A 60 10.61 1.07 -12.08
N ASN A 61 10.61 0.96 -10.75
CA ASN A 61 11.72 1.30 -9.88
C ASN A 61 12.03 0.11 -8.94
N PRO A 62 12.47 -1.04 -9.48
CA PRO A 62 12.68 -2.25 -8.67
C PRO A 62 13.76 -2.08 -7.58
N TYR A 63 14.66 -1.11 -7.75
CA TYR A 63 15.72 -0.75 -6.79
C TYR A 63 15.45 0.60 -6.11
N GLY A 64 14.20 1.08 -6.12
CA GLY A 64 13.84 2.38 -5.56
C GLY A 64 14.46 3.53 -6.35
N TYR A 65 14.97 4.55 -5.65
CA TYR A 65 15.58 5.73 -6.27
C TYR A 65 17.05 5.51 -6.68
N GLU A 66 17.64 4.36 -6.34
CA GLU A 66 19.00 4.04 -6.74
C GLU A 66 19.06 3.72 -8.23
N SER A 67 19.93 4.41 -8.95
CA SER A 67 20.24 4.15 -10.35
C SER A 67 21.05 2.85 -10.47
N GLN A 68 20.78 2.03 -11.49
CA GLN A 68 21.56 0.83 -11.83
C GLN A 68 23.05 1.12 -12.20
N LEU A 69 23.51 2.36 -12.10
CA LEU A 69 24.87 2.80 -12.40
C LEU A 69 25.58 3.29 -11.12
N SER A 70 25.95 2.37 -10.23
CA SER A 70 26.95 2.65 -9.19
C SER A 70 28.02 1.55 -9.06
N THR A 71 28.21 0.75 -10.11
CA THR A 71 29.30 -0.23 -10.18
C THR A 71 29.87 -0.25 -11.60
N ASN A 72 30.84 0.64 -11.84
CA ASN A 72 31.92 0.46 -12.80
C ASN A 72 33.23 0.66 -12.05
#